data_AF-A0A821IAF9-F1
#
_entry.id   AF-A0A821IAF9-F1
#
_cell.length_a   1.000
_cell.length_b   1.000
_cell.length_c   1.000
_cell.angle_alpha   90.00
_cell.angle_beta   90.00
_cell.angle_gamma   90.00
#
_symmetry.space_group_name_H-M   'P 1'
#
loop_
_entity.id
_entity.type
_entity.pdbx_description
1 polymer ?
#
loop_
_entity_poly.entity_id
_entity_poly.type
_entity_poly.pdbx_seq_one_letter_code
_entity_poly.pdbx_strand_id
1 'polypeptide(L)'
;IVKDILTPNARNDAEQIAFYERMKGDFIRYEIEIASTNLKESLQNEANHCYLNAKELAENNLPAYHPVRVGIMLNYSVFCFNSKSKTDNALKIAKQAYEEALADYDQLHNEEMRRDAHALMKSLQNNMKHFAKGPGNEIEEI
;
A
#
# COMPACT_ATOMS: atom_id res chain seq x y z
N ILE A 1 -18.05 -3.26 -11.99
CA ILE A 1 -18.24 -2.60 -10.67
C ILE A 1 -17.12 -1.59 -10.40
N VAL A 2 -15.85 -1.99 -10.19
CA VAL A 2 -14.74 -1.02 -10.00
C VAL A 2 -14.53 -0.11 -11.22
N LYS A 3 -14.61 -0.68 -12.42
CA LYS A 3 -14.34 0.03 -13.68
C LYS A 3 -15.44 1.03 -14.08
N ASP A 4 -16.66 0.87 -13.56
CA ASP A 4 -17.84 1.59 -14.07
C ASP A 4 -18.34 2.69 -13.13
N ILE A 5 -17.84 2.73 -11.88
CA ILE A 5 -18.26 3.74 -10.88
C ILE A 5 -17.24 4.91 -10.81
N LEU A 6 -15.99 4.71 -11.24
CA LEU A 6 -14.93 5.71 -11.08
C LEU A 6 -14.61 6.54 -12.34
N THR A 7 -15.37 6.40 -13.43
CA THR A 7 -15.06 7.05 -14.72
C THR A 7 -16.24 7.83 -15.28
N PRO A 8 -16.54 9.02 -14.73
CA PRO A 8 -16.78 10.14 -15.65
C PRO A 8 -15.88 11.37 -15.44
N ASN A 9 -15.17 11.50 -14.30
CA ASN A 9 -14.35 12.69 -13.99
C ASN A 9 -12.84 12.46 -13.99
N ALA A 10 -12.37 11.25 -14.34
CA ALA A 10 -10.97 10.82 -14.27
C ALA A 10 -10.06 11.36 -15.38
N ARG A 11 -10.12 12.67 -15.66
CA ARG A 11 -9.14 13.33 -16.52
C ARG A 11 -8.08 14.01 -15.66
N ASN A 12 -6.92 13.34 -15.53
CA ASN A 12 -5.62 13.88 -15.12
C ASN A 12 -5.34 14.08 -13.62
N ASP A 13 -6.01 13.38 -12.71
CA ASP A 13 -5.65 13.43 -11.29
C ASP A 13 -4.65 12.33 -10.92
N ALA A 14 -3.44 12.73 -10.53
CA ALA A 14 -2.37 11.82 -10.11
C ALA A 14 -2.79 10.94 -8.93
N GLU A 15 -3.68 11.43 -8.06
CA GLU A 15 -4.24 10.65 -6.94
C GLU A 15 -4.99 9.42 -7.45
N GLN A 16 -5.87 9.61 -8.44
CA GLN A 16 -6.71 8.55 -8.99
C GLN A 16 -5.88 7.52 -9.75
N ILE A 17 -4.88 7.97 -10.50
CA ILE A 17 -3.97 7.07 -11.23
C ILE A 17 -3.16 6.24 -10.22
N ALA A 18 -2.60 6.85 -9.17
CA ALA A 18 -1.88 6.13 -8.13
C ALA A 18 -2.78 5.11 -7.42
N PHE A 19 -4.02 5.48 -7.11
CA PHE A 19 -5.00 4.56 -6.54
C PHE A 19 -5.32 3.38 -7.48
N TYR A 20 -5.48 3.63 -8.78
CA TYR A 20 -5.77 2.59 -9.76
C TYR A 20 -4.58 1.63 -9.95
N GLU A 21 -3.35 2.14 -10.01
CA GLU A 21 -2.15 1.29 -10.07
C GLU A 21 -2.02 0.40 -8.82
N ARG A 22 -2.34 0.94 -7.64
CA ARG A 22 -2.41 0.14 -6.41
C ARG A 22 -3.47 -0.96 -6.52
N MET A 23 -4.67 -0.64 -7.03
CA MET A 23 -5.73 -1.64 -7.22
C MET A 23 -5.31 -2.77 -8.15
N LYS A 24 -4.55 -2.49 -9.21
CA LYS A 24 -3.98 -3.55 -10.07
C LYS A 24 -3.05 -4.45 -9.29
N GLY A 25 -2.12 -3.87 -8.51
CA GLY A 25 -1.21 -4.62 -7.65
C GLY A 25 -1.95 -5.50 -6.62
N ASP A 26 -3.03 -4.99 -6.03
CA ASP A 26 -3.90 -5.75 -5.12
C ASP A 26 -4.57 -6.93 -5.84
N PHE A 27 -5.08 -6.71 -7.06
CA PHE A 27 -5.73 -7.75 -7.85
C PHE A 27 -4.75 -8.88 -8.21
N ILE A 28 -3.56 -8.53 -8.72
CA ILE A 28 -2.52 -9.50 -9.06
C ILE A 28 -2.05 -10.25 -7.80
N ARG A 29 -2.03 -9.60 -6.63
CA ARG A 29 -1.74 -10.29 -5.36
C ARG A 29 -2.70 -11.44 -5.09
N TYR A 30 -4.00 -11.26 -5.33
CA TYR A 30 -4.97 -12.35 -5.22
C TYR A 30 -4.78 -13.42 -6.30
N GLU A 31 -4.39 -13.03 -7.52
CA GLU A 31 -4.07 -14.00 -8.57
C GLU A 31 -2.87 -14.90 -8.21
N ILE A 32 -1.84 -14.35 -7.55
CA ILE A 32 -0.65 -15.11 -7.13
C ILE A 32 -1.00 -16.25 -6.15
N GLU A 33 -2.03 -16.06 -5.32
CA GLU A 33 -2.44 -17.06 -4.33
C GLU A 33 -2.95 -18.35 -5.00
N ILE A 34 -3.68 -18.21 -6.10
CA ILE A 34 -4.28 -19.33 -6.86
C ILE A 34 -3.44 -19.77 -8.08
N ALA A 35 -2.44 -18.99 -8.48
CA ALA A 35 -1.62 -19.28 -9.65
C ALA A 35 -0.73 -20.52 -9.46
N SER A 36 -0.48 -21.23 -10.55
CA SER A 36 0.53 -22.29 -10.62
C SER A 36 1.93 -21.74 -10.34
N THR A 37 2.80 -22.56 -9.73
CA THR A 37 4.16 -22.15 -9.29
C THR A 37 4.99 -21.47 -10.38
N ASN A 38 4.85 -21.90 -11.63
CA ASN A 38 5.56 -21.35 -12.79
C ASN A 38 5.11 -19.93 -13.20
N LEU A 39 3.91 -19.50 -12.80
CA LEU A 39 3.39 -18.15 -13.09
C LEU A 39 3.61 -17.18 -11.93
N LYS A 40 3.84 -17.69 -10.71
CA LYS A 40 3.95 -16.85 -9.50
C LYS A 40 5.06 -15.81 -9.60
N GLU A 41 6.22 -16.15 -10.17
CA GLU A 41 7.32 -15.19 -10.32
C GLU A 41 6.96 -14.03 -11.26
N SER A 42 6.36 -14.33 -12.42
CA SER A 42 5.93 -13.32 -13.37
C SER A 42 4.89 -12.37 -12.75
N LEU A 43 3.89 -12.93 -12.08
CA LEU A 43 2.83 -12.16 -11.40
C LEU A 43 3.39 -11.35 -10.23
N GLN A 44 4.36 -11.88 -9.48
CA GLN A 44 5.05 -11.13 -8.43
C GLN A 44 5.81 -9.92 -8.99
N ASN A 45 6.48 -10.08 -10.13
CA ASN A 45 7.19 -8.98 -10.78
C ASN A 45 6.20 -7.91 -11.29
N GLU A 46 5.07 -8.33 -11.86
CA GLU A 46 4.01 -7.44 -12.33
C GLU A 46 3.35 -6.66 -11.18
N ALA A 47 2.95 -7.36 -10.11
CA ALA A 47 2.41 -6.72 -8.91
C ALA A 47 3.41 -5.72 -8.31
N ASN A 48 4.69 -6.09 -8.23
CA ASN A 48 5.74 -5.19 -7.75
C ASN A 48 5.88 -3.93 -8.62
N HIS A 49 5.76 -4.06 -9.95
CA HIS A 49 5.78 -2.92 -10.86
C HIS A 49 4.59 -1.99 -10.64
N CYS A 50 3.38 -2.53 -10.50
CA CYS A 50 2.18 -1.74 -10.20
C CYS A 50 2.32 -0.96 -8.88
N TYR A 51 2.81 -1.60 -7.81
CA TYR A 51 3.01 -0.92 -6.54
C TYR A 51 4.09 0.16 -6.61
N LEU A 52 5.19 -0.08 -7.33
CA LEU A 52 6.25 0.93 -7.51
C LEU A 52 5.71 2.16 -8.26
N ASN A 53 4.97 1.96 -9.35
CA ASN A 53 4.35 3.07 -10.08
C ASN A 53 3.36 3.85 -9.21
N ALA A 54 2.50 3.14 -8.45
CA ALA A 54 1.57 3.77 -7.51
C ALA A 54 2.31 4.59 -6.45
N LYS A 55 3.39 4.04 -5.90
CA LYS A 55 4.25 4.68 -4.90
C LYS A 55 4.86 5.96 -5.46
N GLU A 56 5.52 5.91 -6.61
CA GLU A 56 6.19 7.05 -7.22
C GLU A 56 5.19 8.17 -7.57
N LEU A 57 4.03 7.81 -8.15
CA LEU A 57 2.99 8.78 -8.44
C LEU A 57 2.47 9.46 -7.17
N ALA A 58 2.23 8.69 -6.10
CA ALA A 58 1.75 9.24 -4.84
C ALA A 58 2.81 10.12 -4.14
N GLU A 59 4.08 9.71 -4.11
CA GLU A 59 5.16 10.48 -3.49
C GLU A 59 5.40 11.83 -4.20
N ASN A 60 5.26 11.85 -5.53
CA ASN A 60 5.50 13.05 -6.33
C ASN A 60 4.34 14.05 -6.29
N ASN A 61 3.12 13.62 -5.96
CA ASN A 61 1.92 14.45 -6.12
C ASN A 61 1.11 14.64 -4.84
N LEU A 62 1.30 13.81 -3.81
CA LEU A 62 0.49 13.82 -2.59
C LEU A 62 1.36 14.06 -1.34
N PRO A 63 0.87 14.84 -0.36
CA PRO A 63 1.56 15.00 0.91
C PRO A 63 1.69 13.66 1.64
N ALA A 64 2.69 13.52 2.51
CA ALA A 64 3.00 12.25 3.17
C ALA A 64 1.83 11.70 4.01
N TYR A 65 1.04 12.58 4.63
CA TYR A 65 -0.16 12.21 5.39
C TYR A 65 -1.37 11.83 4.53
N HIS A 66 -1.31 11.99 3.20
CA HIS A 66 -2.47 11.78 2.33
C HIS A 66 -2.96 10.32 2.43
N PRO A 67 -4.25 10.06 2.73
CA PRO A 67 -4.75 8.69 2.92
C PRO A 67 -4.45 7.76 1.75
N VAL A 68 -4.55 8.24 0.51
CA VAL A 68 -4.15 7.47 -0.68
C VAL A 68 -2.66 7.08 -0.65
N ARG A 69 -1.75 8.02 -0.39
CA ARG A 69 -0.30 7.73 -0.30
C ARG A 69 0.00 6.74 0.83
N VAL A 70 -0.53 6.98 2.03
CA VAL A 70 -0.34 6.10 3.19
C VAL A 70 -0.91 4.70 2.91
N GLY A 71 -2.09 4.62 2.29
CA GLY A 71 -2.73 3.36 1.91
C GLY A 71 -1.93 2.57 0.85
N ILE A 72 -1.30 3.25 -0.11
CA ILE A 72 -0.41 2.62 -1.10
C ILE A 72 0.82 2.01 -0.40
N MET A 73 1.47 2.75 0.49
CA MET A 73 2.62 2.26 1.24
C MET A 73 2.25 1.08 2.14
N LEU A 74 1.08 1.13 2.78
CA LEU A 74 0.54 0.06 3.59
C LEU A 74 0.40 -1.23 2.77
N ASN A 75 -0.31 -1.20 1.63
CA ASN A 75 -0.51 -2.38 0.80
C ASN A 75 0.82 -2.90 0.21
N TYR A 76 1.70 -1.99 -0.21
CA TYR A 76 2.99 -2.39 -0.77
C TYR A 76 3.90 -3.05 0.28
N SER A 77 3.86 -2.58 1.53
CA SER A 77 4.60 -3.21 2.63
C SER A 77 4.12 -4.64 2.89
N VAL A 78 2.80 -4.87 2.90
CA VAL A 78 2.22 -6.22 3.05
C VAL A 78 2.60 -7.12 1.88
N PHE A 79 2.53 -6.61 0.65
CA PHE A 79 2.98 -7.36 -0.52
C PHE A 79 4.46 -7.75 -0.42
N CYS A 80 5.32 -6.82 -0.01
CA CYS A 80 6.74 -7.10 0.21
C CYS A 80 6.96 -8.15 1.30
N PHE A 81 6.19 -8.12 2.39
CA PHE A 81 6.30 -9.11 3.45
C PHE A 81 5.91 -10.52 2.98
N ASN A 82 4.82 -10.63 2.20
CA ASN A 82 4.33 -11.90 1.67
C ASN A 82 5.21 -12.47 0.55
N SER A 83 5.93 -11.61 -0.18
CA SER A 83 6.93 -12.04 -1.15
C SER A 83 8.18 -12.54 -0.41
N LYS A 84 8.38 -13.87 -0.44
CA LYS A 84 9.46 -14.55 0.28
C LYS A 84 10.81 -13.84 0.04
N SER A 85 11.44 -13.35 1.11
CA SER A 85 12.76 -12.67 1.17
C SER A 85 12.76 -11.13 1.24
N LYS A 86 11.64 -10.47 1.52
CA LYS A 86 11.60 -8.99 1.58
C LYS A 86 11.02 -8.40 2.88
N THR A 87 11.13 -9.11 4.01
CA THR A 87 10.70 -8.58 5.33
C THR A 87 11.38 -7.25 5.69
N ASP A 88 12.69 -7.14 5.46
CA ASP A 88 13.42 -5.89 5.73
C ASP A 88 12.92 -4.73 4.85
N ASN A 89 12.59 -5.02 3.59
CA ASN A 89 12.02 -4.04 2.69
C ASN A 89 10.61 -3.62 3.13
N ALA A 90 9.78 -4.57 3.57
CA ALA A 90 8.46 -4.29 4.12
C ALA A 90 8.54 -3.39 5.37
N LEU A 91 9.46 -3.68 6.29
CA LEU A 91 9.73 -2.85 7.46
C LEU A 91 10.14 -1.45 7.06
N LYS A 92 11.08 -1.33 6.11
CA LYS A 92 11.59 -0.05 5.64
C LYS A 92 10.48 0.81 5.04
N ILE A 93 9.66 0.24 4.15
CA ILE A 93 8.53 0.95 3.53
C ILE A 93 7.54 1.41 4.59
N ALA A 94 7.12 0.52 5.50
CA ALA A 94 6.13 0.85 6.51
C ALA A 94 6.63 1.91 7.51
N LYS A 95 7.91 1.81 7.91
CA LYS A 95 8.54 2.77 8.82
C LYS A 95 8.68 4.14 8.19
N GLN A 96 9.21 4.20 6.96
CA GLN A 96 9.36 5.45 6.23
C GLN A 96 8.00 6.15 6.06
N ALA A 97 6.98 5.42 5.61
CA ALA A 97 5.64 6.00 5.42
C ALA A 97 5.04 6.53 6.73
N TYR A 98 5.24 5.82 7.84
CA TYR A 98 4.76 6.26 9.15
C TYR A 98 5.48 7.52 9.64
N GLU A 99 6.82 7.56 9.54
CA GLU A 99 7.64 8.69 9.97
C GLU A 99 7.37 9.95 9.13
N GLU A 100 7.27 9.81 7.81
CA GLU A 100 6.94 10.92 6.91
C GLU A 100 5.51 11.45 7.18
N ALA A 101 4.52 10.55 7.31
CA ALA A 101 3.15 10.97 7.60
C ALA A 101 3.01 11.64 8.96
N LEU A 102 3.77 11.19 9.97
CA LEU A 102 3.78 11.77 11.31
C LEU A 102 4.39 13.18 11.31
N ALA A 103 5.47 13.40 10.55
CA ALA A 103 6.16 14.68 10.50
C ALA A 103 5.26 15.82 9.96
N ASP A 104 4.39 15.50 9.00
CA ASP A 104 3.49 16.48 8.39
C ASP A 104 2.06 16.44 8.99
N TYR A 105 1.80 15.59 9.98
CA TYR A 105 0.45 15.34 10.51
C TYR A 105 -0.20 16.60 11.11
N ASP A 106 0.58 17.46 11.77
CA ASP A 106 0.09 18.70 12.39
C ASP A 106 -0.40 19.73 11.36
N GLN A 107 0.00 19.60 10.10
CA GLN A 107 -0.43 20.47 8.99
C GLN A 107 -1.82 20.07 8.46
N LEU A 108 -2.35 18.91 8.88
CA LEU A 108 -3.61 18.36 8.38
C LEU A 108 -4.82 18.94 9.10
N HIS A 109 -5.38 20.02 8.54
CA HIS A 109 -6.54 20.72 9.12
C HIS A 109 -7.89 20.07 8.82
N ASN A 110 -8.00 19.25 7.76
CA ASN A 110 -9.23 18.54 7.45
C ASN A 110 -9.44 17.37 8.43
N GLU A 111 -10.46 17.44 9.28
CA GLU A 111 -10.73 16.45 10.34
C GLU A 111 -11.05 15.03 9.80
N GLU A 112 -11.79 14.93 8.69
CA GLU A 112 -12.12 13.64 8.08
C GLU A 112 -10.87 12.95 7.56
N MET A 113 -10.09 13.69 6.76
CA MET A 113 -8.81 13.23 6.24
C MET A 113 -7.82 12.90 7.37
N ARG A 114 -7.83 13.67 8.46
CA ARG A 114 -7.02 13.43 9.66
C ARG A 114 -7.36 12.12 10.33
N ARG A 115 -8.66 11.83 10.48
CA ARG A 115 -9.15 10.58 11.05
C ARG A 115 -8.72 9.38 10.19
N ASP A 116 -8.87 9.50 8.88
CA ASP A 116 -8.57 8.42 7.94
C ASP A 116 -7.05 8.16 7.86
N ALA A 117 -6.24 9.22 7.79
CA ALA A 117 -4.78 9.13 7.86
C ALA A 117 -4.32 8.46 9.17
N HIS A 118 -4.90 8.85 10.31
CA HIS A 118 -4.57 8.26 11.61
C HIS A 118 -4.88 6.77 11.68
N ALA A 119 -6.03 6.35 11.14
CA ALA A 119 -6.40 4.93 11.09
C ALA A 119 -5.39 4.12 10.27
N LEU A 120 -4.96 4.64 9.11
CA LEU A 120 -3.96 4.01 8.25
C LEU A 120 -2.57 3.97 8.90
N MET A 121 -2.15 5.05 9.56
CA MET A 121 -0.90 5.10 10.31
C MET A 121 -0.88 4.08 11.46
N LYS A 122 -2.00 3.88 12.15
CA LYS A 122 -2.12 2.84 13.17
C LYS A 122 -2.00 1.43 12.55
N SER A 123 -2.57 1.21 11.37
CA SER A 123 -2.39 -0.04 10.63
C SER A 123 -0.93 -0.27 10.22
N LEU A 124 -0.20 0.77 9.77
CA LEU A 124 1.24 0.68 9.51
C LEU A 124 2.03 0.27 10.77
N GLN A 125 1.73 0.86 11.92
CA GLN A 125 2.36 0.49 13.19
C GLN A 125 2.10 -0.98 13.57
N ASN A 126 0.87 -1.44 13.37
CA ASN A 126 0.51 -2.83 13.64
C ASN A 126 1.25 -3.79 12.70
N ASN A 127 1.32 -3.44 11.40
CA ASN A 127 2.07 -4.20 10.41
C ASN A 127 3.55 -4.27 10.75
N MET A 128 4.20 -3.16 11.13
CA MET A 128 5.61 -3.18 11.55
C MET A 128 5.86 -4.13 12.72
N LYS A 129 4.98 -4.12 13.74
CA LYS A 129 5.06 -5.06 14.86
C LYS A 129 4.90 -6.52 14.41
N HIS A 130 4.02 -6.77 13.44
CA HIS A 130 3.83 -8.10 12.88
C HIS A 130 5.06 -8.55 12.08
N PHE A 131 5.54 -7.70 11.16
CA PHE A 131 6.70 -7.99 10.32
C PHE A 131 7.97 -8.24 11.13
N ALA A 132 8.16 -7.52 12.25
CA ALA A 132 9.28 -7.72 13.16
C ALA A 132 9.29 -9.09 13.85
N LYS A 133 8.15 -9.79 13.92
CA LYS A 133 8.05 -11.16 14.44
C LYS A 133 8.48 -12.23 13.42
N GLY A 134 8.68 -11.86 12.15
CA GLY A 134 9.07 -12.76 11.06
C GLY A 134 7.92 -13.61 10.49
N PRO A 135 8.13 -14.23 9.31
CA PRO A 135 7.15 -15.12 8.68
C PRO A 135 7.06 -16.43 9.48
N GLY A 136 5.94 -16.67 10.16
CA GLY A 136 5.73 -17.89 10.96
C GLY A 136 4.78 -17.75 12.16
N ASN A 137 4.32 -16.55 12.50
CA ASN A 137 3.22 -16.35 13.45
C ASN A 137 1.95 -16.02 12.68
N GLU A 138 1.24 -17.07 12.24
CA GLU A 138 -0.12 -16.96 11.72
C GLU A 138 -1.01 -16.24 12.75
N ILE A 139 -1.82 -15.31 12.26
CA ILE A 139 -2.86 -14.66 13.05
C ILE A 139 -3.98 -15.69 13.17
N GLU A 140 -4.31 -16.13 14.38
CA GLU A 140 -5.65 -16.63 14.68
C GLU A 140 -6.62 -15.48 14.34
N GLU A 141 -7.31 -15.59 13.21
CA GLU A 141 -8.47 -14.75 12.91
C GLU A 141 -9.50 -14.97 14.03
N ILE A 142 -9.88 -13.88 14.71
CA ILE A 142 -11.08 -13.83 15.56
C ILE A 142 -12.21 -13.24 14.73
#